data_AF-A0A964INB0-F1
#
_entry.id   AF-A0A964INB0-F1
#
_cell.length_a   1.000
_cell.length_b   1.000
_cell.length_c   1.000
_cell.angle_alpha   90.00
_cell.angle_beta   90.00
_cell.angle_gamma   90.00
#
_symmetry.space_group_name_H-M   'P 1'
#
loop_
_entity.id
_entity.type
_entity.pdbx_description
1 polymer ?
#
loop_
_entity_poly.entity_id
_entity_poly.type
_entity_poly.pdbx_seq_one_letter_code
_entity_poly.pdbx_strand_id
1 'polypeptide(L)'
;MRTLKALALAVTGATLCVMNAGAVTRVPSGDGQFWDIQDTSPWSQDSGGIATGGRANPFNGFGYLKLQVRRADNGLLVSNQHLRGFGLHHDDTGRFDSITPVLVEGILTSRGITTATDSPYLRYFDSFTNTTTEDRTVRVAWGGAVGAVDDGGRVTVAITSSGDRQIDTADSFVIVMQNAKGAANPADGPSGHGPSAHVLGTRRGPFTSVGDMYGDPFDGLWPGFDTSHIGYVFTLRLRPGQTSALVTFVVKGLSEVYDPRGGYPIPFKDALVTGEPVYAGPGAKVPAAGSEITRVTATAKQLVAAPDLRGLTAFQRSQIVNWPTNTPAPPAFTVFEKSVTELQDAMTRNLVTSEDITIEYLARLSRYDRHGPTFRSVLSINPRALADARARDAERASGRVRSPFHGVPIVFKDNIDAIELPTTGGSLALVDHRPRLDSRVAAGMKQGGAVVLGKANLDEFPFGDFGISSVGGTVGNAYDPSLSTAGSSGGSATAVA
;
A
#
# COMPACT_ATOMS: atom_id res chain seq x y z
N MET A 1 2.64 -50.04 45.16
CA MET A 1 3.83 -49.18 44.95
C MET A 1 4.45 -49.50 43.59
N ARG A 2 4.40 -48.52 42.68
CA ARG A 2 5.30 -48.25 41.52
C ARG A 2 5.79 -49.41 40.64
N THR A 3 5.41 -49.40 39.36
CA THR A 3 6.30 -48.92 38.27
C THR A 3 5.56 -48.85 36.91
N LEU A 4 5.66 -47.68 36.27
CA LEU A 4 5.30 -47.38 34.89
C LEU A 4 6.23 -48.08 33.87
N LYS A 5 5.68 -48.54 32.73
CA LYS A 5 6.31 -48.55 31.38
C LYS A 5 5.17 -48.43 30.34
N ALA A 6 4.83 -47.21 29.93
CA ALA A 6 5.28 -46.56 28.68
C ALA A 6 4.71 -47.23 27.41
N LEU A 7 3.48 -46.83 27.04
CA LEU A 7 2.93 -47.05 25.71
C LEU A 7 3.31 -45.85 24.84
N ALA A 8 4.06 -46.09 23.79
CA ALA A 8 4.52 -45.08 22.84
C ALA A 8 3.33 -44.46 22.10
N LEU A 9 3.06 -43.18 22.37
CA LEU A 9 2.14 -42.37 21.59
C LEU A 9 2.92 -41.87 20.36
N ALA A 10 2.55 -42.37 19.19
CA ALA A 10 3.03 -41.84 17.91
C ALA A 10 2.55 -40.38 17.79
N VAL A 11 3.49 -39.44 17.95
CA VAL A 11 3.28 -38.03 17.63
C VAL A 11 3.36 -37.91 16.11
N THR A 12 2.22 -38.08 15.43
CA THR A 12 2.08 -37.69 14.03
C THR A 12 2.10 -36.17 14.01
N GLY A 13 3.16 -35.60 13.44
CA GLY A 13 3.36 -34.16 13.35
C GLY A 13 2.19 -33.48 12.63
N ALA A 14 1.35 -32.79 13.40
CA ALA A 14 0.51 -31.76 12.86
C ALA A 14 1.43 -30.60 12.46
N THR A 15 1.61 -30.40 11.17
CA THR A 15 2.11 -29.15 10.63
C THR A 15 1.09 -28.08 11.02
N LEU A 16 1.27 -27.45 12.19
CA LEU A 16 0.58 -26.21 12.50
C LEU A 16 0.95 -25.24 11.38
N CYS A 17 -0.05 -24.80 10.62
CA CYS A 17 0.07 -23.54 9.90
C CYS A 17 0.37 -22.47 10.96
N VAL A 18 1.66 -22.17 11.12
CA VAL A 18 2.09 -20.98 11.85
C VAL A 18 1.56 -19.82 11.01
N MET A 19 0.48 -19.18 11.48
CA MET A 19 0.20 -17.83 11.03
C MET A 19 1.44 -17.02 11.35
N ASN A 20 2.19 -16.63 10.32
CA ASN A 20 3.29 -15.69 10.44
C ASN A 20 2.67 -14.35 10.82
N ALA A 21 2.40 -14.15 12.11
CA ALA A 21 2.08 -12.84 12.67
C ALA A 21 3.37 -12.01 12.76
N GLY A 22 4.01 -11.80 11.61
CA GLY A 22 5.07 -10.81 11.49
C GLY A 22 4.44 -9.42 11.56
N ALA A 23 5.12 -8.46 12.17
CA ALA A 23 4.73 -7.05 12.05
C ALA A 23 4.99 -6.48 10.63
N VAL A 24 5.55 -7.30 9.75
CA VAL A 24 5.96 -6.98 8.39
C VAL A 24 5.87 -8.22 7.50
N THR A 25 5.60 -7.99 6.21
CA THR A 25 5.84 -8.97 5.15
C THR A 25 7.19 -8.71 4.49
N ARG A 26 8.05 -9.73 4.52
CA ARG A 26 9.37 -9.70 3.90
C ARG A 26 9.31 -10.15 2.44
N VAL A 27 9.74 -9.31 1.51
CA VAL A 27 9.82 -9.63 0.07
C VAL A 27 11.25 -9.48 -0.46
N PRO A 28 11.72 -10.35 -1.36
CA PRO A 28 13.06 -10.25 -1.93
C PRO A 28 13.21 -9.01 -2.84
N SER A 29 14.45 -8.55 -3.01
CA SER A 29 14.81 -7.46 -3.93
C SER A 29 15.94 -7.89 -4.87
N GLY A 30 16.00 -7.30 -6.07
CA GLY A 30 16.95 -7.70 -7.12
C GLY A 30 18.44 -7.46 -6.83
N ASP A 31 18.77 -6.83 -5.71
CA ASP A 31 20.14 -6.68 -5.21
C ASP A 31 20.55 -7.82 -4.26
N GLY A 32 19.74 -8.88 -4.14
CA GLY A 32 19.98 -10.00 -3.22
C GLY A 32 19.64 -9.68 -1.75
N GLN A 33 18.99 -8.54 -1.48
CA GLN A 33 18.46 -8.16 -0.17
C GLN A 33 16.93 -8.40 -0.12
N PHE A 34 16.25 -7.71 0.80
CA PHE A 34 14.81 -7.78 1.00
C PHE A 34 14.21 -6.41 1.35
N TRP A 35 12.90 -6.30 1.26
CA TRP A 35 12.09 -5.23 1.83
C TRP A 35 11.22 -5.81 2.93
N ASP A 36 11.15 -5.15 4.07
CA ASP A 36 10.17 -5.46 5.11
C ASP A 36 9.05 -4.42 5.05
N ILE A 37 7.87 -4.82 4.58
CA ILE A 37 6.71 -3.94 4.39
C ILE A 37 5.79 -4.03 5.61
N GLN A 38 5.42 -2.89 6.18
CA GLN A 38 4.47 -2.79 7.28
C GLN A 38 3.02 -2.87 6.77
N ASP A 39 2.53 -4.10 6.58
CA ASP A 39 1.19 -4.43 6.11
C ASP A 39 0.31 -5.08 7.17
N THR A 40 0.91 -5.60 8.25
CA THR A 40 0.19 -6.23 9.35
C THR A 40 0.82 -5.87 10.69
N SER A 41 0.04 -5.46 11.69
CA SER A 41 0.53 -5.35 13.07
C SER A 41 -0.60 -5.53 14.07
N PRO A 42 -0.44 -6.40 15.10
CA PRO A 42 -1.39 -6.51 16.22
C PRO A 42 -1.58 -5.19 16.97
N TRP A 43 -0.63 -4.25 16.84
CA TRP A 43 -0.61 -2.95 17.50
C TRP A 43 -0.94 -1.79 16.54
N SER A 44 -1.62 -2.05 15.42
CA SER A 44 -2.22 -1.07 14.49
C SER A 44 -1.29 -0.33 13.50
N GLN A 45 -0.05 -0.75 13.29
CA GLN A 45 0.82 -0.14 12.26
C GLN A 45 0.76 -0.86 10.91
N ASP A 46 -0.42 -0.97 10.31
CA ASP A 46 -0.55 -1.18 8.86
C ASP A 46 -0.44 0.19 8.18
N SER A 47 0.77 0.71 8.10
CA SER A 47 1.07 2.03 7.56
C SER A 47 1.38 1.98 6.05
N GLY A 48 1.65 0.78 5.52
CA GLY A 48 2.23 0.59 4.19
C GLY A 48 3.65 1.14 4.04
N GLY A 49 4.34 1.46 5.14
CA GLY A 49 5.73 1.88 5.10
C GLY A 49 6.71 0.71 4.93
N ILE A 50 7.94 1.03 4.54
CA ILE A 50 9.10 0.16 4.61
C ILE A 50 9.62 0.22 6.05
N ALA A 51 9.54 -0.88 6.80
CA ALA A 51 10.19 -0.99 8.10
C ALA A 51 11.72 -0.98 7.94
N THR A 52 12.23 -1.88 7.10
CA THR A 52 13.64 -1.97 6.75
C THR A 52 13.82 -2.32 5.27
N GLY A 53 14.96 -1.92 4.68
CA GLY A 53 15.29 -2.17 3.27
C GLY A 53 16.40 -3.21 3.08
N GLY A 54 16.56 -4.16 3.99
CA GLY A 54 17.64 -5.15 3.96
C GLY A 54 18.56 -5.06 5.17
N ARG A 55 19.62 -5.86 5.19
CA ARG A 55 20.45 -6.05 6.40
C ARG A 55 21.24 -4.82 6.83
N ALA A 56 21.51 -3.93 5.88
CA ALA A 56 22.19 -2.66 6.14
C ALA A 56 21.27 -1.57 6.69
N ASN A 57 19.96 -1.82 6.88
CA ASN A 57 18.98 -0.87 7.39
C ASN A 57 19.03 0.53 6.74
N PRO A 58 18.94 0.65 5.39
CA PRO A 58 18.86 1.95 4.71
C PRO A 58 17.62 2.76 5.10
N PHE A 59 16.64 2.13 5.75
CA PHE A 59 15.41 2.74 6.23
C PHE A 59 15.10 2.19 7.63
N ASN A 60 14.49 3.03 8.44
CA ASN A 60 13.93 2.66 9.75
C ASN A 60 12.49 3.19 9.85
N GLY A 61 11.68 2.88 8.82
CA GLY A 61 10.34 3.44 8.64
C GLY A 61 10.26 4.53 7.57
N PHE A 62 10.06 4.16 6.31
CA PHE A 62 9.96 5.11 5.19
C PHE A 62 8.73 4.85 4.32
N GLY A 63 8.22 5.87 3.61
CA GLY A 63 7.05 5.76 2.74
C GLY A 63 5.71 5.93 3.46
N TYR A 64 5.72 6.48 4.67
CA TYR A 64 4.52 6.84 5.42
C TYR A 64 3.75 7.98 4.74
N LEU A 65 2.45 8.07 5.03
CA LEU A 65 1.60 9.19 4.60
C LEU A 65 1.12 10.00 5.81
N LYS A 66 1.20 11.32 5.70
CA LYS A 66 0.41 12.25 6.51
C LYS A 66 -0.46 13.13 5.59
N LEU A 67 -1.62 13.55 6.07
CA LEU A 67 -2.55 14.43 5.35
C LEU A 67 -2.83 15.72 6.11
N GLN A 68 -2.91 16.82 5.36
CA GLN A 68 -3.61 18.05 5.73
C GLN A 68 -4.76 18.25 4.74
N VAL A 69 -5.97 18.53 5.24
CA VAL A 69 -7.15 18.73 4.41
C VAL A 69 -7.76 20.08 4.72
N ARG A 70 -8.05 20.86 3.68
CA ARG A 70 -8.70 22.17 3.76
C ARG A 70 -9.91 22.24 2.83
N ARG A 71 -10.90 23.01 3.24
CA ARG A 71 -12.04 23.44 2.40
C ARG A 71 -11.59 24.43 1.32
N ALA A 72 -12.48 24.71 0.37
CA ALA A 72 -12.26 25.70 -0.68
C ALA A 72 -12.01 27.12 -0.14
N ASP A 73 -12.63 27.47 0.99
CA ASP A 73 -12.43 28.74 1.72
C ASP A 73 -11.15 28.78 2.57
N ASN A 74 -10.27 27.78 2.40
CA ASN A 74 -9.03 27.58 3.16
C ASN A 74 -9.22 27.18 4.64
N GLY A 75 -10.45 26.92 5.08
CA GLY A 75 -10.75 26.39 6.41
C GLY A 75 -10.11 25.02 6.64
N LEU A 76 -9.35 24.88 7.73
CA LEU A 76 -8.62 23.66 8.09
C LEU A 76 -9.57 22.60 8.65
N LEU A 77 -9.55 21.40 8.07
CA LEU A 77 -10.29 20.23 8.55
C LEU A 77 -9.38 19.22 9.25
N VAL A 78 -8.19 19.01 8.67
CA VAL A 78 -7.17 18.10 9.20
C VAL A 78 -5.83 18.79 9.09
N SER A 79 -5.04 18.80 10.17
CA SER A 79 -3.72 19.45 10.20
C SER A 79 -2.57 18.52 9.79
N ASN A 80 -2.45 17.36 10.45
CA ASN A 80 -1.28 16.48 10.37
C ASN A 80 -1.65 15.01 10.67
N GLN A 81 -2.60 14.44 9.91
CA GLN A 81 -3.10 13.09 10.17
C GLN A 81 -2.21 12.03 9.55
N HIS A 82 -1.56 11.20 10.38
CA HIS A 82 -0.86 10.01 9.92
C HIS A 82 -1.86 8.91 9.51
N LEU A 83 -1.65 8.32 8.32
CA LEU A 83 -2.53 7.28 7.79
C LEU A 83 -2.02 5.88 8.14
N ARG A 84 -2.96 5.02 8.54
CA ARG A 84 -2.77 3.61 8.88
C ARG A 84 -4.08 2.84 8.71
N GLY A 85 -4.00 1.51 8.66
CA GLY A 85 -5.16 0.63 8.51
C GLY A 85 -5.65 0.51 7.07
N PHE A 86 -4.72 0.46 6.11
CA PHE A 86 -5.00 0.29 4.69
C PHE A 86 -5.60 -1.08 4.34
N GLY A 87 -5.50 -2.04 5.26
CA GLY A 87 -5.73 -3.45 5.02
C GLY A 87 -4.86 -3.90 3.86
N LEU A 88 -3.55 -3.72 3.94
CA LEU A 88 -2.69 -4.16 2.83
C LEU A 88 -2.70 -5.67 2.73
N HIS A 89 -2.93 -6.17 1.51
CA HIS A 89 -2.80 -7.59 1.22
C HIS A 89 -1.73 -7.85 0.16
N HIS A 90 -0.79 -8.75 0.47
CA HIS A 90 0.23 -9.25 -0.44
C HIS A 90 -0.34 -10.35 -1.35
N ASP A 91 -0.16 -10.23 -2.67
CA ASP A 91 -0.67 -11.19 -3.65
C ASP A 91 0.31 -12.30 -4.04
N ASP A 92 1.36 -12.52 -3.23
CA ASP A 92 2.47 -13.45 -3.47
C ASP A 92 3.35 -13.11 -4.70
N THR A 93 3.03 -12.08 -5.50
CA THR A 93 3.82 -11.67 -6.68
C THR A 93 4.71 -10.45 -6.43
N GLY A 94 4.75 -9.98 -5.18
CA GLY A 94 5.49 -8.78 -4.78
C GLY A 94 4.65 -7.50 -4.82
N ARG A 95 3.32 -7.62 -4.98
CA ARG A 95 2.38 -6.50 -4.94
C ARG A 95 1.53 -6.55 -3.68
N PHE A 96 1.29 -5.36 -3.12
CA PHE A 96 0.41 -5.12 -1.99
C PHE A 96 -0.64 -4.11 -2.41
N ASP A 97 -1.90 -4.31 -2.03
CA ASP A 97 -2.97 -3.37 -2.30
C ASP A 97 -3.88 -3.21 -1.09
N SER A 98 -4.42 -2.00 -0.90
CA SER A 98 -5.43 -1.74 0.13
C SER A 98 -6.73 -2.47 -0.19
N ILE A 99 -7.18 -3.34 0.73
CA ILE A 99 -8.55 -3.87 0.72
C ILE A 99 -9.48 -3.10 1.65
N THR A 100 -8.95 -2.20 2.49
CA THR A 100 -9.72 -1.25 3.29
C THR A 100 -9.17 0.17 3.13
N PRO A 101 -9.48 0.85 2.00
CA PRO A 101 -9.10 2.25 1.80
C PRO A 101 -9.45 3.14 2.99
N VAL A 102 -8.55 4.06 3.36
CA VAL A 102 -8.65 4.87 4.58
C VAL A 102 -9.41 6.16 4.28
N LEU A 103 -10.48 6.45 5.02
CA LEU A 103 -11.26 7.69 4.87
C LEU A 103 -10.91 8.70 5.96
N VAL A 104 -10.50 9.91 5.57
CA VAL A 104 -10.23 11.02 6.49
C VAL A 104 -10.86 12.30 5.93
N GLU A 105 -11.81 12.90 6.66
CA GLU A 105 -12.49 14.16 6.28
C GLU A 105 -12.98 14.21 4.81
N GLY A 106 -13.52 13.09 4.34
CA GLY A 106 -14.05 12.96 2.97
C GLY A 106 -12.99 12.75 1.89
N ILE A 107 -11.74 12.49 2.28
CA ILE A 107 -10.67 12.05 1.38
C ILE A 107 -10.45 10.56 1.59
N LEU A 108 -10.83 9.76 0.60
CA LEU A 108 -10.58 8.33 0.59
C LEU A 108 -9.21 8.04 -0.02
N THR A 109 -8.34 7.39 0.74
CA THR A 109 -6.96 7.08 0.35
C THR A 109 -6.77 5.58 0.17
N SER A 110 -6.29 5.18 -1.00
CA SER A 110 -5.87 3.79 -1.26
C SER A 110 -4.37 3.75 -1.57
N ARG A 111 -3.73 2.65 -1.22
CA ARG A 111 -2.30 2.42 -1.40
C ARG A 111 -2.04 1.11 -2.12
N GLY A 112 -1.20 1.17 -3.14
CA GLY A 112 -0.58 0.03 -3.79
C GLY A 112 0.94 0.09 -3.64
N ILE A 113 1.57 -1.04 -3.34
CA ILE A 113 3.03 -1.18 -3.30
C ILE A 113 3.42 -2.27 -4.29
N THR A 114 4.44 -2.03 -5.09
CA THR A 114 4.96 -3.04 -6.01
C THR A 114 6.47 -3.15 -5.85
N THR A 115 6.94 -4.37 -5.63
CA THR A 115 8.34 -4.76 -5.62
C THR A 115 8.58 -5.74 -6.75
N ALA A 116 9.81 -5.77 -7.27
CA ALA A 116 10.19 -6.75 -8.27
C ALA A 116 11.48 -7.44 -7.84
N THR A 117 11.57 -8.75 -8.10
CA THR A 117 12.73 -9.56 -7.73
C THR A 117 13.94 -9.30 -8.61
N ASP A 118 13.76 -8.58 -9.72
CA ASP A 118 14.79 -8.18 -10.68
C ASP A 118 15.20 -6.71 -10.54
N SER A 119 14.62 -5.97 -9.58
CA SER A 119 14.91 -4.54 -9.40
C SER A 119 15.29 -4.18 -7.96
N PRO A 120 16.17 -3.16 -7.77
CA PRO A 120 16.54 -2.64 -6.46
C PRO A 120 15.58 -1.53 -5.99
N TYR A 121 14.38 -1.43 -6.57
CA TYR A 121 13.42 -0.39 -6.23
C TYR A 121 12.05 -0.95 -5.86
N LEU A 122 11.31 -0.12 -5.13
CA LEU A 122 9.92 -0.32 -4.76
C LEU A 122 9.12 0.88 -5.28
N ARG A 123 7.91 0.61 -5.79
CA ARG A 123 6.97 1.62 -6.27
C ARG A 123 5.78 1.74 -5.31
N TYR A 124 5.41 2.97 -4.99
CA TYR A 124 4.13 3.33 -4.39
C TYR A 124 3.16 3.86 -5.45
N PHE A 125 1.89 3.48 -5.35
CA PHE A 125 0.76 4.10 -6.02
C PHE A 125 -0.25 4.50 -4.94
N ASP A 126 -0.34 5.79 -4.64
CA ASP A 126 -1.22 6.33 -3.61
C ASP A 126 -2.32 7.16 -4.28
N SER A 127 -3.59 6.74 -4.17
CA SER A 127 -4.74 7.45 -4.74
C SER A 127 -5.53 8.18 -3.69
N PHE A 128 -6.04 9.37 -4.03
CA PHE A 128 -6.79 10.27 -3.16
C PHE A 128 -8.07 10.69 -3.87
N THR A 129 -9.22 10.27 -3.32
CA THR A 129 -10.55 10.55 -3.89
C THR A 129 -11.31 11.50 -2.99
N ASN A 130 -11.79 12.62 -3.54
CA ASN A 130 -12.71 13.49 -2.81
C ASN A 130 -14.13 12.93 -2.87
N THR A 131 -14.61 12.40 -1.76
CA THR A 131 -15.95 11.81 -1.67
C THR A 131 -17.04 12.81 -1.27
N THR A 132 -16.67 14.08 -1.06
CA THR A 132 -17.62 15.13 -0.62
C THR A 132 -18.30 15.82 -1.80
N THR A 133 -19.23 16.73 -1.50
CA THR A 133 -19.91 17.59 -2.49
C THR A 133 -19.22 18.93 -2.69
N GLU A 134 -18.08 19.16 -2.04
CA GLU A 134 -17.33 20.41 -2.10
C GLU A 134 -15.90 20.17 -2.58
N ASP A 135 -15.27 21.20 -3.12
CA ASP A 135 -13.84 21.14 -3.42
C ASP A 135 -13.00 20.98 -2.15
N ARG A 136 -11.87 20.26 -2.28
CA ARG A 136 -10.90 20.02 -1.21
C ARG A 136 -9.49 20.34 -1.70
N THR A 137 -8.72 21.03 -0.85
CA THR A 137 -7.27 21.11 -1.00
C THR A 137 -6.63 20.12 -0.05
N VAL A 138 -5.88 19.16 -0.58
CA VAL A 138 -5.24 18.08 0.17
C VAL A 138 -3.74 18.23 0.03
N ARG A 139 -3.04 18.44 1.15
CA ARG A 139 -1.57 18.32 1.18
C ARG A 139 -1.23 16.93 1.69
N VAL A 140 -0.38 16.23 0.95
CA VAL A 140 0.05 14.86 1.22
C VAL A 140 1.54 14.89 1.50
N ALA A 141 1.97 14.51 2.70
CA ALA A 141 3.37 14.29 3.00
C ALA A 141 3.70 12.80 2.86
N TRP A 142 4.64 12.47 1.98
CA TRP A 142 5.19 11.13 1.78
C TRP A 142 6.66 11.09 2.19
N GLY A 143 7.05 10.11 3.01
CA GLY A 143 8.45 9.95 3.41
C GLY A 143 8.60 9.23 4.75
N GLY A 144 9.65 9.56 5.50
CA GLY A 144 9.98 8.90 6.77
C GLY A 144 11.49 8.87 7.03
N ALA A 145 11.91 7.95 7.89
CA ALA A 145 13.26 7.78 8.38
C ALA A 145 14.19 7.07 7.38
N VAL A 146 15.25 7.76 6.98
CA VAL A 146 16.39 7.24 6.20
C VAL A 146 17.53 6.83 7.12
N GLY A 147 17.93 5.56 7.09
CA GLY A 147 19.01 5.02 7.92
C GLY A 147 18.61 4.77 9.38
N ALA A 148 19.61 4.39 10.20
CA ALA A 148 19.46 4.03 11.61
C ALA A 148 20.20 5.03 12.52
N VAL A 149 19.48 5.76 13.36
CA VAL A 149 20.03 6.86 14.17
C VAL A 149 21.11 6.38 15.16
N ASP A 150 20.94 5.20 15.75
CA ASP A 150 21.86 4.69 16.78
C ASP A 150 23.19 4.13 16.22
N ASP A 151 23.15 3.65 14.97
CA ASP A 151 24.24 2.90 14.34
C ASP A 151 24.99 3.67 13.25
N GLY A 152 24.40 4.74 12.70
CA GLY A 152 24.95 5.53 11.60
C GLY A 152 25.33 6.98 11.95
N GLY A 153 25.98 7.66 11.01
CA GLY A 153 26.29 9.09 11.08
C GLY A 153 25.09 9.98 10.68
N ARG A 154 25.34 11.26 10.43
CA ARG A 154 24.31 12.19 9.95
C ARG A 154 23.82 11.79 8.55
N VAL A 155 22.50 11.91 8.34
CA VAL A 155 21.89 11.85 7.00
C VAL A 155 22.25 13.13 6.26
N THR A 156 22.59 12.99 4.98
CA THR A 156 22.84 14.11 4.07
C THR A 156 22.16 13.90 2.73
N VAL A 157 21.85 14.99 2.05
CA VAL A 157 21.51 14.97 0.63
C VAL A 157 22.80 14.84 -0.16
N ALA A 158 22.98 13.69 -0.82
CA ALA A 158 24.16 13.43 -1.64
C ALA A 158 24.09 14.22 -2.95
N ILE A 159 22.96 14.12 -3.65
CA ILE A 159 22.69 14.82 -4.91
C ILE A 159 21.18 14.87 -5.19
N THR A 160 20.72 15.95 -5.80
CA THR A 160 19.35 16.12 -6.30
C THR A 160 19.31 16.05 -7.83
N SER A 161 18.12 16.16 -8.43
CA SER A 161 17.98 16.10 -9.88
C SER A 161 18.50 17.36 -10.61
N SER A 162 18.64 18.49 -9.91
CA SER A 162 19.33 19.69 -10.37
C SER A 162 20.86 19.52 -10.36
N GLY A 163 21.37 18.52 -9.64
CA GLY A 163 22.79 18.23 -9.48
C GLY A 163 23.43 18.96 -8.30
N ASP A 164 22.63 19.56 -7.42
CA ASP A 164 23.09 20.17 -6.16
C ASP A 164 22.71 19.30 -4.95
N ARG A 165 22.74 19.88 -3.75
CA ARG A 165 22.40 19.23 -2.47
C ARG A 165 21.21 19.89 -1.76
N GLN A 166 20.50 20.77 -2.45
CA GLN A 166 19.35 21.49 -1.91
C GLN A 166 18.09 20.94 -2.56
N ILE A 167 17.18 20.42 -1.73
CA ILE A 167 15.93 19.90 -2.27
C ILE A 167 15.02 21.08 -2.58
N ASP A 168 14.66 21.24 -3.85
CA ASP A 168 13.69 22.24 -4.30
C ASP A 168 12.52 21.60 -5.06
N THR A 169 11.47 22.36 -5.35
CA THR A 169 10.25 21.83 -6.00
C THR A 169 10.44 21.50 -7.48
N ALA A 170 11.56 21.90 -8.09
CA ALA A 170 11.94 21.47 -9.43
C ALA A 170 12.63 20.10 -9.41
N ASP A 171 12.89 19.50 -8.24
CA ASP A 171 13.52 18.19 -8.18
C ASP A 171 12.59 17.03 -8.52
N SER A 172 13.06 16.16 -9.41
CA SER A 172 12.38 14.90 -9.77
C SER A 172 12.82 13.71 -8.93
N PHE A 173 14.02 13.77 -8.36
CA PHE A 173 14.53 12.78 -7.42
C PHE A 173 15.52 13.41 -6.44
N VAL A 174 15.66 12.79 -5.29
CA VAL A 174 16.63 13.15 -4.25
C VAL A 174 17.40 11.90 -3.85
N ILE A 175 18.73 11.97 -3.84
CA ILE A 175 19.58 10.93 -3.29
C ILE A 175 20.03 11.35 -1.91
N VAL A 176 19.75 10.50 -0.94
CA VAL A 176 20.15 10.66 0.45
C VAL A 176 21.10 9.55 0.85
N MET A 177 21.98 9.83 1.79
CA MET A 177 22.83 8.80 2.37
C MET A 177 23.01 9.06 3.86
N GLN A 178 23.08 7.97 4.63
CA GLN A 178 23.59 8.02 5.98
C GLN A 178 25.07 7.61 5.97
N ASN A 179 25.93 8.49 6.49
CA ASN A 179 27.36 8.24 6.53
C ASN A 179 27.74 7.16 7.54
N ALA A 180 28.91 6.56 7.35
CA ALA A 180 29.55 5.75 8.36
C ALA A 180 29.74 6.54 9.68
N LYS A 181 29.62 5.86 10.82
CA LYS A 181 29.88 6.45 12.14
C LYS A 181 31.32 6.96 12.21
N GLY A 182 31.51 8.20 12.64
CA GLY A 182 32.83 8.82 12.76
C GLY A 182 33.40 9.46 11.47
N ALA A 183 32.62 9.53 10.38
CA ALA A 183 33.02 10.28 9.20
C ALA A 183 33.23 11.77 9.53
N ALA A 184 34.40 12.32 9.17
CA ALA A 184 34.80 13.69 9.51
C ALA A 184 33.94 14.76 8.81
N ASN A 185 33.52 14.49 7.57
CA ASN A 185 32.55 15.31 6.85
C ASN A 185 31.40 14.43 6.33
N PRO A 186 30.16 14.63 6.79
CA PRO A 186 28.99 13.91 6.29
C PRO A 186 28.75 14.09 4.78
N ALA A 187 29.28 15.14 4.18
CA ALA A 187 29.11 15.40 2.75
C ALA A 187 30.06 14.55 1.87
N ASP A 188 31.09 13.95 2.49
CA ASP A 188 32.28 13.42 1.82
C ASP A 188 32.70 12.03 2.39
N GLY A 189 31.85 11.40 3.19
CA GLY A 189 32.10 10.09 3.79
C GLY A 189 31.50 8.95 2.97
N PRO A 190 32.00 7.71 3.11
CA PRO A 190 31.36 6.55 2.51
C PRO A 190 30.03 6.24 3.20
N SER A 191 29.09 5.67 2.45
CA SER A 191 27.76 5.36 2.99
C SER A 191 27.79 4.18 3.97
N GLY A 192 27.30 4.40 5.20
CA GLY A 192 27.20 3.39 6.25
C GLY A 192 25.96 2.49 6.09
N HIS A 193 24.80 3.07 5.80
CA HIS A 193 23.54 2.32 5.65
C HIS A 193 23.06 2.23 4.21
N GLY A 194 23.95 2.52 3.25
CA GLY A 194 23.64 2.59 1.82
C GLY A 194 22.93 3.90 1.44
N PRO A 195 23.17 4.43 0.22
CA PRO A 195 22.39 5.55 -0.29
C PRO A 195 21.00 5.09 -0.70
N SER A 196 20.02 5.99 -0.67
CA SER A 196 18.69 5.76 -1.25
C SER A 196 18.28 6.89 -2.18
N ALA A 197 17.61 6.54 -3.29
CA ALA A 197 16.90 7.51 -4.11
C ALA A 197 15.44 7.56 -3.71
N HIS A 198 14.91 8.77 -3.58
CA HIS A 198 13.49 9.03 -3.50
C HIS A 198 13.08 9.73 -4.80
N VAL A 199 12.31 9.04 -5.64
CA VAL A 199 11.88 9.53 -6.95
C VAL A 199 10.45 10.04 -6.84
N LEU A 200 10.27 11.34 -7.09
CA LEU A 200 9.08 12.09 -6.69
C LEU A 200 8.12 12.39 -7.84
N GLY A 201 8.61 12.38 -9.09
CA GLY A 201 7.83 12.79 -10.25
C GLY A 201 8.61 13.63 -11.24
N THR A 202 7.93 14.54 -11.92
CA THR A 202 8.53 15.51 -12.84
C THR A 202 8.50 16.94 -12.29
N ARG A 203 9.32 17.82 -12.86
CA ARG A 203 9.55 19.21 -12.40
C ARG A 203 8.32 20.14 -12.41
N ARG A 204 7.17 19.69 -12.91
CA ARG A 204 5.90 20.46 -12.96
C ARG A 204 4.76 19.74 -12.23
N GLY A 205 5.09 18.75 -11.39
CA GLY A 205 4.13 17.98 -10.63
C GLY A 205 3.58 18.73 -9.41
N PRO A 206 2.76 18.06 -8.58
CA PRO A 206 2.14 18.64 -7.40
C PRO A 206 3.10 18.81 -6.22
N PHE A 207 4.41 18.59 -6.38
CA PHE A 207 5.41 18.71 -5.32
C PHE A 207 5.60 20.19 -4.94
N THR A 208 5.47 20.50 -3.65
CA THR A 208 5.35 21.89 -3.17
C THR A 208 6.33 22.26 -2.06
N SER A 209 6.77 21.33 -1.22
CA SER A 209 7.72 21.63 -0.14
C SER A 209 8.31 20.34 0.45
N VAL A 210 9.37 20.49 1.23
CA VAL A 210 9.90 19.42 2.11
C VAL A 210 9.75 19.85 3.56
N GLY A 211 9.30 18.94 4.40
CA GLY A 211 9.09 19.21 5.83
C GLY A 211 9.55 18.07 6.74
N ASP A 212 9.49 18.33 8.04
CA ASP A 212 9.83 17.35 9.08
C ASP A 212 8.73 16.29 9.22
N MET A 213 9.02 15.08 8.75
CA MET A 213 8.07 13.98 8.81
C MET A 213 7.86 13.43 10.23
N TYR A 214 8.79 13.67 11.16
CA TYR A 214 8.63 13.26 12.56
C TYR A 214 7.55 14.13 13.23
N GLY A 215 7.73 15.45 13.18
CA GLY A 215 6.76 16.43 13.66
C GLY A 215 5.61 16.68 12.68
N ASP A 216 5.49 17.94 12.24
CA ASP A 216 4.50 18.37 11.26
C ASP A 216 5.17 18.76 9.94
N PRO A 217 5.08 17.93 8.90
CA PRO A 217 5.72 18.21 7.61
C PRO A 217 5.04 19.34 6.83
N PHE A 218 3.87 19.81 7.27
CA PHE A 218 3.12 20.84 6.59
C PHE A 218 3.51 22.26 7.02
N ASP A 219 4.05 22.40 8.23
CA ASP A 219 4.45 23.68 8.83
C ASP A 219 5.94 23.70 9.24
N GLY A 220 6.53 22.56 9.59
CA GLY A 220 7.93 22.44 9.99
C GLY A 220 8.86 22.15 8.81
N LEU A 221 9.89 22.99 8.62
CA LEU A 221 10.94 22.76 7.63
C LEU A 221 11.83 21.59 8.04
N TRP A 222 12.19 20.75 7.07
CA TRP A 222 13.21 19.73 7.31
C TRP A 222 14.59 20.40 7.47
N PRO A 223 15.33 20.17 8.58
CA PRO A 223 16.54 20.93 8.91
C PRO A 223 17.79 20.50 8.13
N GLY A 224 17.68 19.55 7.20
CA GLY A 224 18.78 19.08 6.35
C GLY A 224 19.73 18.07 7.00
N PHE A 225 19.91 18.10 8.33
CA PHE A 225 21.00 17.36 9.00
C PHE A 225 20.69 16.71 10.37
N ASP A 226 19.44 16.63 10.85
CA ASP A 226 19.07 15.83 12.06
C ASP A 226 17.60 15.35 12.10
N THR A 227 17.43 14.20 12.76
CA THR A 227 16.52 13.05 12.56
C THR A 227 16.14 12.79 11.12
N SER A 228 16.33 11.55 10.69
CA SER A 228 16.28 11.09 9.32
C SER A 228 14.92 11.19 8.61
N HIS A 229 13.97 11.94 9.17
CA HIS A 229 12.55 11.98 8.83
C HIS A 229 12.24 13.05 7.78
N ILE A 230 12.46 12.72 6.51
CA ILE A 230 12.16 13.60 5.39
C ILE A 230 10.70 13.43 4.98
N GLY A 231 9.95 14.51 4.81
CA GLY A 231 8.58 14.50 4.28
C GLY A 231 8.46 15.32 3.00
N TYR A 232 8.21 14.66 1.87
CA TYR A 232 7.94 15.31 0.59
C TYR A 232 6.46 15.67 0.49
N VAL A 233 6.15 16.97 0.40
CA VAL A 233 4.77 17.47 0.46
C VAL A 233 4.25 17.78 -0.94
N PHE A 234 3.17 17.10 -1.32
CA PHE A 234 2.43 17.31 -2.54
C PHE A 234 1.11 18.03 -2.24
N THR A 235 0.70 18.99 -3.07
CA THR A 235 -0.58 19.69 -2.93
C THR A 235 -1.52 19.34 -4.07
N LEU A 236 -2.68 18.78 -3.73
CA LEU A 236 -3.72 18.34 -4.66
C LEU A 236 -4.98 19.20 -4.48
N ARG A 237 -5.58 19.65 -5.58
CA ARG A 237 -6.91 20.27 -5.59
C ARG A 237 -7.89 19.29 -6.21
N LEU A 238 -8.85 18.82 -5.42
CA LEU A 238 -9.76 17.75 -5.81
C LEU A 238 -11.19 18.26 -5.84
N ARG A 239 -11.83 18.18 -7.00
CA ARG A 239 -13.28 18.42 -7.15
C ARG A 239 -14.09 17.24 -6.59
N PRO A 240 -15.39 17.41 -6.29
CA PRO A 240 -16.28 16.31 -5.92
C PRO A 240 -16.17 15.12 -6.87
N GLY A 241 -15.94 13.92 -6.32
CA GLY A 241 -15.77 12.67 -7.06
C GLY A 241 -14.43 12.52 -7.80
N GLN A 242 -13.57 13.53 -7.81
CA GLN A 242 -12.28 13.45 -8.49
C GLN A 242 -11.31 12.58 -7.69
N THR A 243 -10.60 11.72 -8.42
CA THR A 243 -9.45 10.96 -7.92
C THR A 243 -8.18 11.50 -8.55
N SER A 244 -7.15 11.71 -7.74
CA SER A 244 -5.77 11.95 -8.20
C SER A 244 -4.85 10.96 -7.52
N ALA A 245 -3.80 10.52 -8.20
CA ALA A 245 -2.84 9.56 -7.69
C ALA A 245 -1.40 10.07 -7.80
N LEU A 246 -0.58 9.65 -6.84
CA LEU A 246 0.86 9.85 -6.83
C LEU A 246 1.55 8.51 -7.05
N VAL A 247 2.53 8.50 -7.96
CA VAL A 247 3.45 7.37 -8.09
C VAL A 247 4.83 7.80 -7.65
N THR A 248 5.37 7.20 -6.60
CA THR A 248 6.72 7.49 -6.10
C THR A 248 7.53 6.21 -6.05
N PHE A 249 8.86 6.35 -6.13
CA PHE A 249 9.76 5.20 -6.05
C PHE A 249 10.81 5.39 -4.97
N VAL A 250 11.17 4.29 -4.33
CA VAL A 250 12.32 4.19 -3.44
C VAL A 250 13.31 3.25 -4.10
N VAL A 251 14.52 3.72 -4.39
CA VAL A 251 15.64 2.89 -4.85
C VAL A 251 16.62 2.77 -3.69
N LYS A 252 17.07 1.57 -3.36
CA LYS A 252 18.11 1.38 -2.34
C LYS A 252 19.45 1.01 -2.96
N GLY A 253 20.51 1.54 -2.37
CA GLY A 253 21.89 1.15 -2.57
C GLY A 253 22.36 0.22 -1.45
N LEU A 254 23.49 -0.44 -1.69
CA LEU A 254 24.20 -1.21 -0.68
C LEU A 254 25.06 -0.29 0.17
N SER A 255 25.39 -0.76 1.37
CA SER A 255 26.41 -0.10 2.18
C SER A 255 27.79 -0.19 1.52
N GLU A 256 28.58 0.87 1.62
CA GLU A 256 29.94 0.92 1.10
C GLU A 256 30.98 0.44 2.13
N VAL A 257 30.59 0.31 3.41
CA VAL A 257 31.49 -0.02 4.54
C VAL A 257 30.94 -1.08 5.52
N TYR A 258 29.80 -1.69 5.21
CA TYR A 258 29.27 -2.84 5.96
C TYR A 258 29.12 -4.05 5.04
N ASP A 259 29.37 -5.25 5.57
CA ASP A 259 29.16 -6.49 4.81
C ASP A 259 27.66 -6.61 4.44
N PRO A 260 27.29 -6.72 3.15
CA PRO A 260 25.89 -6.89 2.72
C PRO A 260 25.21 -8.15 3.30
N ARG A 261 25.96 -9.08 3.91
CA ARG A 261 25.44 -10.25 4.64
C ARG A 261 25.10 -9.96 6.11
N GLY A 262 25.30 -8.72 6.59
CA GLY A 262 24.97 -8.28 7.96
C GLY A 262 26.09 -8.49 8.97
N GLY A 263 27.36 -8.50 8.53
CA GLY A 263 28.51 -8.50 9.43
C GLY A 263 28.80 -7.11 10.02
N TYR A 264 29.55 -7.08 11.13
CA TYR A 264 30.14 -5.87 11.73
C TYR A 264 30.83 -4.98 10.67
N PRO A 265 31.01 -3.66 10.93
CA PRO A 265 31.67 -2.76 9.98
C PRO A 265 32.96 -3.39 9.45
N ILE A 266 33.11 -3.47 8.13
CA ILE A 266 34.37 -3.94 7.56
C ILE A 266 35.43 -2.87 7.83
N PRO A 267 36.62 -3.24 8.34
CA PRO A 267 37.71 -2.29 8.51
C PRO A 267 37.95 -1.54 7.20
N PHE A 268 38.17 -0.23 7.24
CA PHE A 268 38.27 0.63 6.04
C PHE A 268 39.26 0.13 4.97
N LYS A 269 40.28 -0.62 5.38
CA LYS A 269 41.26 -1.29 4.48
C LYS A 269 40.66 -2.41 3.61
N ASP A 270 39.51 -2.97 4.02
CA ASP A 270 38.81 -4.10 3.42
C ASP A 270 37.46 -3.66 2.79
N ALA A 271 37.16 -2.35 2.77
CA ALA A 271 35.95 -1.77 2.17
C ALA A 271 35.97 -1.86 0.64
N LEU A 272 34.78 -1.91 0.01
CA LEU A 272 34.61 -1.95 -1.46
C LEU A 272 35.30 -0.77 -2.17
N VAL A 273 35.55 0.32 -1.43
CA VAL A 273 36.33 1.47 -1.87
C VAL A 273 37.51 1.67 -0.93
N THR A 274 38.73 1.36 -1.38
CA THR A 274 39.97 1.56 -0.61
C THR A 274 40.57 2.94 -0.85
N GLY A 275 40.76 3.71 0.23
CA GLY A 275 41.90 4.63 0.39
C GLY A 275 42.11 5.78 -0.60
N GLU A 276 41.24 6.80 -0.54
CA GLU A 276 41.47 8.27 -0.61
C GLU A 276 40.07 8.92 -0.46
N PRO A 277 39.91 10.16 0.05
CA PRO A 277 38.60 10.79 0.12
C PRO A 277 38.03 10.96 -1.30
N VAL A 278 37.01 10.15 -1.64
CA VAL A 278 36.31 10.15 -2.95
C VAL A 278 35.66 11.51 -3.27
N TYR A 279 35.66 12.44 -2.31
CA TYR A 279 34.84 13.65 -2.27
C TYR A 279 35.61 14.94 -1.95
N ALA A 280 36.92 15.02 -2.23
CA ALA A 280 37.69 16.24 -2.01
C ALA A 280 37.68 17.17 -3.25
N GLY A 281 36.94 18.29 -3.20
CA GLY A 281 37.07 19.37 -4.19
C GLY A 281 35.99 20.47 -4.09
N PRO A 282 36.32 21.74 -4.37
CA PRO A 282 35.35 22.85 -4.39
C PRO A 282 34.53 22.79 -5.68
N GLY A 283 33.57 21.87 -5.74
CA GLY A 283 32.69 21.69 -6.89
C GLY A 283 32.12 20.27 -6.91
N ALA A 284 31.05 20.03 -6.15
CA ALA A 284 30.36 18.76 -6.13
C ALA A 284 29.93 18.35 -7.55
N LYS A 285 30.63 17.38 -8.14
CA LYS A 285 30.21 16.66 -9.33
C LYS A 285 30.33 15.19 -8.99
N VAL A 286 29.17 14.53 -8.95
CA VAL A 286 28.89 13.07 -8.93
C VAL A 286 30.05 12.17 -8.46
N PRO A 287 29.86 11.32 -7.43
CA PRO A 287 30.92 10.43 -6.94
C PRO A 287 31.53 9.59 -8.06
N ALA A 288 32.80 9.21 -7.88
CA ALA A 288 33.60 8.45 -8.84
C ALA A 288 32.80 7.32 -9.52
N ALA A 289 33.10 7.05 -10.79
CA ALA A 289 32.45 5.98 -11.56
C ALA A 289 32.56 4.65 -10.80
N GLY A 290 31.41 4.00 -10.54
CA GLY A 290 31.33 2.71 -9.82
C GLY A 290 30.84 2.77 -8.37
N SER A 291 30.58 3.95 -7.79
CA SER A 291 30.01 4.07 -6.44
C SER A 291 28.53 3.67 -6.37
N GLU A 292 28.06 3.36 -5.15
CA GLU A 292 26.65 3.02 -4.90
C GLU A 292 25.72 4.21 -5.15
N ILE A 293 26.17 5.43 -4.85
CA ILE A 293 25.43 6.65 -5.17
C ILE A 293 25.26 6.79 -6.68
N THR A 294 26.30 6.51 -7.47
CA THR A 294 26.23 6.57 -8.93
C THR A 294 25.26 5.52 -9.49
N ARG A 295 25.29 4.30 -8.94
CA ARG A 295 24.35 3.22 -9.29
C ARG A 295 22.89 3.61 -8.99
N VAL A 296 22.61 4.07 -7.78
CA VAL A 296 21.28 4.50 -7.34
C VAL A 296 20.80 5.73 -8.14
N THR A 297 21.70 6.68 -8.43
CA THR A 297 21.40 7.85 -9.28
C THR A 297 21.04 7.43 -10.70
N ALA A 298 21.74 6.45 -11.29
CA ALA A 298 21.43 5.96 -12.63
C ALA A 298 20.03 5.34 -12.70
N THR A 299 19.66 4.51 -11.72
CA THR A 299 18.30 3.95 -11.60
C THR A 299 17.25 5.04 -11.40
N ALA A 300 17.51 6.05 -10.56
CA ALA A 300 16.61 7.18 -10.36
C ALA A 300 16.38 7.96 -11.67
N LYS A 301 17.46 8.24 -12.43
CA LYS A 301 17.37 8.89 -13.74
C LYS A 301 16.57 8.04 -14.74
N GLN A 302 16.77 6.72 -14.75
CA GLN A 302 15.99 5.80 -15.57
C GLN A 302 14.50 5.86 -15.22
N LEU A 303 14.14 5.80 -13.94
CA LEU A 303 12.75 5.90 -13.49
C LEU A 303 12.13 7.26 -13.81
N VAL A 304 12.90 8.35 -13.77
CA VAL A 304 12.40 9.66 -14.19
C VAL A 304 12.15 9.71 -15.70
N ALA A 305 13.01 9.08 -16.51
CA ALA A 305 12.85 9.05 -17.96
C ALA A 305 11.73 8.10 -18.42
N ALA A 306 11.57 6.96 -17.74
CA ALA A 306 10.61 5.92 -18.05
C ALA A 306 10.10 5.28 -16.74
N PRO A 307 9.10 5.88 -16.08
CA PRO A 307 8.61 5.36 -14.80
C PRO A 307 7.98 3.97 -14.99
N ASP A 308 8.26 3.05 -14.08
CA ASP A 308 7.66 1.73 -14.10
C ASP A 308 6.19 1.79 -13.69
N LEU A 309 5.30 1.85 -14.69
CA LEU A 309 3.85 1.85 -14.50
C LEU A 309 3.21 0.48 -14.82
N ARG A 310 4.01 -0.60 -14.89
CA ARG A 310 3.49 -1.95 -15.16
C ARG A 310 2.51 -2.39 -14.07
N GLY A 311 1.50 -3.16 -14.47
CA GLY A 311 0.44 -3.63 -13.56
C GLY A 311 -0.62 -2.59 -13.18
N LEU A 312 -0.48 -1.31 -13.60
CA LEU A 312 -1.54 -0.31 -13.47
C LEU A 312 -2.47 -0.33 -14.68
N THR A 313 -3.78 -0.26 -14.43
CA THR A 313 -4.84 -0.16 -15.44
C THR A 313 -4.78 1.18 -16.17
N ALA A 314 -5.45 1.30 -17.32
CA ALA A 314 -5.55 2.59 -18.03
C ALA A 314 -6.25 3.65 -17.16
N PHE A 315 -7.27 3.23 -16.39
CA PHE A 315 -7.99 4.09 -15.45
C PHE A 315 -7.07 4.62 -14.35
N GLN A 316 -6.33 3.75 -13.66
CA GLN A 316 -5.34 4.14 -12.64
C GLN A 316 -4.26 5.08 -13.20
N ARG A 317 -3.73 4.81 -14.40
CA ARG A 317 -2.70 5.67 -15.02
C ARG A 317 -3.22 7.06 -15.35
N SER A 318 -4.49 7.19 -15.69
CA SER A 318 -5.10 8.49 -16.01
C SER A 318 -5.23 9.41 -14.79
N GLN A 319 -5.21 8.84 -13.59
CA GLN A 319 -5.31 9.57 -12.33
C GLN A 319 -3.95 10.09 -11.84
N ILE A 320 -2.83 9.63 -12.42
CA ILE A 320 -1.48 9.99 -11.98
C ILE A 320 -1.22 11.46 -12.31
N VAL A 321 -0.87 12.26 -11.29
CA VAL A 321 -0.66 13.71 -11.45
C VAL A 321 0.79 14.17 -11.35
N ASN A 322 1.69 13.33 -10.84
CA ASN A 322 3.11 13.68 -10.70
C ASN A 322 4.00 13.20 -11.86
N TRP A 323 3.41 12.53 -12.86
CA TRP A 323 4.07 12.09 -14.08
C TRP A 323 3.26 12.47 -15.32
N PRO A 324 3.90 12.83 -16.44
CA PRO A 324 3.22 12.97 -17.72
C PRO A 324 2.80 11.58 -18.19
N THR A 325 1.51 11.27 -18.10
CA THR A 325 0.95 10.06 -18.70
C THR A 325 0.33 10.43 -20.04
N ASN A 326 0.82 9.81 -21.13
CA ASN A 326 0.22 9.97 -22.47
C ASN A 326 -1.05 9.10 -22.62
N THR A 327 -1.65 8.67 -21.52
CA THR A 327 -2.85 7.83 -21.51
C THR A 327 -4.06 8.75 -21.54
N PRO A 328 -4.90 8.70 -22.59
CA PRO A 328 -6.17 9.41 -22.59
C PRO A 328 -6.97 8.97 -21.36
N ALA A 329 -7.47 9.93 -20.60
CA ALA A 329 -8.31 9.61 -19.46
C ALA A 329 -9.56 8.88 -19.95
N PRO A 330 -9.82 7.63 -19.50
CA PRO A 330 -11.10 7.00 -19.75
C PRO A 330 -12.22 7.86 -19.15
N PRO A 331 -13.44 7.77 -19.68
CA PRO A 331 -14.59 8.45 -19.11
C PRO A 331 -14.76 8.04 -17.64
N ALA A 332 -15.22 8.98 -16.81
CA ALA A 332 -15.56 8.69 -15.42
C ALA A 332 -16.53 7.49 -15.36
N PHE A 333 -16.27 6.57 -14.46
CA PHE A 333 -17.05 5.35 -14.30
C PHE A 333 -17.52 5.22 -12.86
N THR A 334 -18.73 4.69 -12.67
CA THR A 334 -19.27 4.33 -11.37
C THR A 334 -20.03 3.01 -11.47
N VAL A 335 -19.96 2.21 -10.41
CA VAL A 335 -20.72 0.97 -10.26
C VAL A 335 -22.16 1.20 -9.79
N PHE A 336 -22.50 2.43 -9.37
CA PHE A 336 -23.82 2.74 -8.82
C PHE A 336 -24.94 2.45 -9.83
N GLU A 337 -25.94 1.68 -9.39
CA GLU A 337 -27.09 1.24 -10.22
C GLU A 337 -26.71 0.53 -11.53
N LYS A 338 -25.50 -0.02 -11.62
CA LYS A 338 -25.08 -0.81 -12.77
C LYS A 338 -25.49 -2.26 -12.63
N SER A 339 -26.26 -2.73 -13.62
CA SER A 339 -26.56 -4.14 -13.79
C SER A 339 -25.31 -4.95 -14.14
N VAL A 340 -25.33 -6.26 -13.88
CA VAL A 340 -24.27 -7.18 -14.28
C VAL A 340 -23.96 -7.08 -15.77
N THR A 341 -24.97 -6.90 -16.61
CA THR A 341 -24.80 -6.72 -18.07
C THR A 341 -24.08 -5.43 -18.41
N GLU A 342 -24.38 -4.31 -17.75
CA GLU A 342 -23.65 -3.05 -17.98
C GLU A 342 -22.20 -3.13 -17.51
N LEU A 343 -21.92 -3.82 -16.39
CA LEU A 343 -20.55 -4.07 -15.93
C LEU A 343 -19.77 -4.93 -16.96
N GLN A 344 -20.40 -5.97 -17.50
CA GLN A 344 -19.81 -6.78 -18.57
C GLN A 344 -19.54 -5.97 -19.83
N ASP A 345 -20.48 -5.12 -20.25
CA ASP A 345 -20.32 -4.26 -21.41
C ASP A 345 -19.18 -3.26 -21.22
N ALA A 346 -19.06 -2.67 -20.02
CA ALA A 346 -17.99 -1.74 -19.69
C ALA A 346 -16.61 -2.42 -19.75
N MET A 347 -16.48 -3.63 -19.20
CA MET A 347 -15.25 -4.43 -19.30
C MET A 347 -14.95 -4.85 -20.75
N THR A 348 -15.96 -5.24 -21.52
CA THR A 348 -15.79 -5.66 -22.92
C THR A 348 -15.35 -4.50 -23.81
N ARG A 349 -15.80 -3.29 -23.50
CA ARG A 349 -15.41 -2.05 -24.19
C ARG A 349 -14.10 -1.46 -23.68
N ASN A 350 -13.41 -2.12 -22.75
CA ASN A 350 -12.19 -1.63 -22.09
C ASN A 350 -12.34 -0.24 -21.44
N LEU A 351 -13.55 0.09 -20.97
CA LEU A 351 -13.78 1.34 -20.22
C LEU A 351 -13.21 1.23 -18.80
N VAL A 352 -13.36 0.04 -18.22
CA VAL A 352 -12.84 -0.35 -16.91
C VAL A 352 -12.47 -1.82 -16.93
N THR A 353 -11.66 -2.25 -15.98
CA THR A 353 -11.31 -3.65 -15.74
C THR A 353 -12.10 -4.21 -14.55
N SER A 354 -12.03 -5.52 -14.33
CA SER A 354 -12.52 -6.17 -13.11
C SER A 354 -11.83 -5.58 -11.88
N GLU A 355 -10.52 -5.35 -11.95
CA GLU A 355 -9.75 -4.68 -10.88
C GLU A 355 -10.33 -3.29 -10.57
N ASP A 356 -10.61 -2.46 -11.58
CA ASP A 356 -11.17 -1.12 -11.37
C ASP A 356 -12.57 -1.18 -10.71
N ILE A 357 -13.41 -2.14 -11.12
CA ILE A 357 -14.74 -2.36 -10.53
C ILE A 357 -14.63 -2.82 -9.08
N THR A 358 -13.73 -3.77 -8.78
CA THR A 358 -13.48 -4.24 -7.41
C THR A 358 -12.98 -3.10 -6.51
N ILE A 359 -12.05 -2.26 -6.99
CA ILE A 359 -11.56 -1.10 -6.26
C ILE A 359 -12.71 -0.13 -5.92
N GLU A 360 -13.61 0.15 -6.87
CA GLU A 360 -14.75 1.03 -6.62
C GLU A 360 -15.70 0.45 -5.55
N TYR A 361 -15.96 -0.86 -5.54
CA TYR A 361 -16.76 -1.49 -4.47
C TYR A 361 -16.06 -1.45 -3.11
N LEU A 362 -14.74 -1.69 -3.05
CA LEU A 362 -13.97 -1.55 -1.80
C LEU A 362 -14.00 -0.11 -1.29
N ALA A 363 -13.90 0.87 -2.19
CA ALA A 363 -14.04 2.29 -1.86
C ALA A 363 -15.41 2.63 -1.27
N ARG A 364 -16.49 2.08 -1.84
CA ARG A 364 -17.86 2.23 -1.33
C ARG A 364 -18.02 1.55 0.04
N LEU A 365 -17.46 0.36 0.25
CA LEU A 365 -17.49 -0.31 1.55
C LEU A 365 -16.78 0.53 2.62
N SER A 366 -15.58 1.04 2.35
CA SER A 366 -14.92 1.96 3.29
C SER A 366 -15.77 3.19 3.59
N ARG A 367 -16.35 3.81 2.56
CA ARG A 367 -17.14 5.03 2.71
C ARG A 367 -18.44 4.81 3.49
N TYR A 368 -19.23 3.81 3.12
CA TYR A 368 -20.60 3.65 3.61
C TYR A 368 -20.73 2.58 4.69
N ASP A 369 -19.98 1.49 4.58
CA ASP A 369 -20.07 0.34 5.50
C ASP A 369 -19.29 0.57 6.80
N ARG A 370 -18.16 1.29 6.73
CA ARG A 370 -17.22 1.44 7.86
C ARG A 370 -17.18 2.81 8.52
N HIS A 371 -17.28 3.90 7.77
CA HIS A 371 -17.05 5.25 8.30
C HIS A 371 -18.26 6.19 8.25
N GLY A 372 -19.03 6.20 7.16
CA GLY A 372 -20.20 7.08 6.97
C GLY A 372 -21.44 6.61 7.76
N PRO A 373 -22.56 6.25 7.11
CA PRO A 373 -23.73 5.67 7.78
C PRO A 373 -23.40 4.43 8.62
N THR A 374 -22.28 3.76 8.31
CA THR A 374 -21.75 2.60 9.04
C THR A 374 -22.74 1.43 9.00
N PHE A 375 -23.05 0.99 7.78
CA PHE A 375 -24.06 -0.04 7.54
C PHE A 375 -23.71 -1.44 8.07
N ARG A 376 -22.42 -1.77 8.24
CA ARG A 376 -21.97 -3.09 8.76
C ARG A 376 -22.58 -4.29 8.00
N SER A 377 -22.80 -4.11 6.70
CA SER A 377 -23.36 -5.07 5.76
C SER A 377 -22.40 -6.21 5.42
N VAL A 378 -21.08 -6.00 5.54
CA VAL A 378 -20.04 -6.99 5.26
C VAL A 378 -19.30 -7.35 6.55
N LEU A 379 -19.07 -8.63 6.82
CA LEU A 379 -18.30 -9.13 7.96
C LEU A 379 -16.81 -9.27 7.65
N SER A 380 -16.49 -9.79 6.47
CA SER A 380 -15.12 -10.04 6.04
C SER A 380 -14.95 -9.73 4.57
N ILE A 381 -13.81 -9.17 4.21
CA ILE A 381 -13.41 -8.89 2.83
C ILE A 381 -12.44 -9.99 2.41
N ASN A 382 -12.60 -10.51 1.20
CA ASN A 382 -11.66 -11.47 0.63
C ASN A 382 -10.32 -10.77 0.40
N PRO A 383 -9.25 -11.15 1.08
CA PRO A 383 -7.96 -10.52 0.88
C PRO A 383 -7.48 -10.67 -0.58
N ARG A 384 -7.84 -11.77 -1.24
CA ARG A 384 -7.47 -12.03 -2.64
C ARG A 384 -8.37 -11.36 -3.68
N ALA A 385 -9.36 -10.55 -3.30
CA ALA A 385 -10.35 -10.00 -4.24
C ALA A 385 -9.69 -9.28 -5.44
N LEU A 386 -8.65 -8.47 -5.19
CA LEU A 386 -7.93 -7.75 -6.24
C LEU A 386 -7.06 -8.66 -7.11
N ALA A 387 -6.40 -9.65 -6.51
CA ALA A 387 -5.63 -10.66 -7.25
C ALA A 387 -6.55 -11.51 -8.14
N ASP A 388 -7.71 -11.92 -7.61
CA ASP A 388 -8.73 -12.65 -8.35
C ASP A 388 -9.29 -11.81 -9.51
N ALA A 389 -9.56 -10.52 -9.29
CA ALA A 389 -10.02 -9.60 -10.33
C ALA A 389 -9.00 -9.46 -11.48
N ARG A 390 -7.72 -9.25 -11.15
CA ARG A 390 -6.63 -9.22 -12.16
C ARG A 390 -6.52 -10.52 -12.94
N ALA A 391 -6.70 -11.66 -12.28
CA ALA A 391 -6.72 -12.94 -12.97
C ALA A 391 -7.89 -13.06 -13.95
N ARG A 392 -9.06 -12.48 -13.64
CA ARG A 392 -10.19 -12.39 -14.59
C ARG A 392 -9.90 -11.43 -15.73
N ASP A 393 -9.21 -10.32 -15.47
CA ASP A 393 -8.78 -9.39 -16.52
C ASP A 393 -7.77 -10.02 -17.47
N ALA A 394 -6.79 -10.76 -16.96
CA ALA A 394 -5.83 -11.51 -17.77
C ALA A 394 -6.51 -12.59 -18.62
N GLU A 395 -7.48 -13.30 -18.06
CA GLU A 395 -8.29 -14.27 -18.81
C GLU A 395 -9.09 -13.60 -19.93
N ARG A 396 -9.75 -12.47 -19.65
CA ARG A 396 -10.50 -11.70 -20.64
C ARG A 396 -9.59 -11.22 -21.76
N ALA A 397 -8.42 -10.67 -21.44
CA ALA A 397 -7.42 -10.24 -22.41
C ALA A 397 -6.91 -11.40 -23.28
N SER A 398 -6.87 -12.63 -22.75
CA SER A 398 -6.56 -13.85 -23.50
C SER A 398 -7.74 -14.45 -24.29
N GLY A 399 -8.88 -13.76 -24.36
CA GLY A 399 -10.08 -14.23 -25.08
C GLY A 399 -10.91 -15.27 -24.32
N ARG A 400 -10.66 -15.46 -23.02
CA ARG A 400 -11.32 -16.45 -22.17
C ARG A 400 -12.28 -15.78 -21.19
N VAL A 401 -13.53 -15.62 -21.62
CA VAL A 401 -14.64 -15.17 -20.78
C VAL A 401 -15.45 -16.39 -20.35
N ARG A 402 -15.58 -16.62 -19.04
CA ARG A 402 -16.13 -17.86 -18.48
C ARG A 402 -17.66 -17.90 -18.45
N SER A 403 -18.29 -16.76 -18.15
CA SER A 403 -19.75 -16.63 -18.01
C SER A 403 -20.16 -15.14 -17.96
N PRO A 404 -21.46 -14.80 -17.89
CA PRO A 404 -21.92 -13.43 -17.63
C PRO A 404 -21.42 -12.83 -16.30
N PHE A 405 -20.90 -13.64 -15.37
CA PHE A 405 -20.32 -13.17 -14.10
C PHE A 405 -18.79 -13.02 -14.15
N HIS A 406 -18.15 -13.23 -15.31
CA HIS A 406 -16.68 -13.15 -15.42
C HIS A 406 -16.15 -11.76 -15.02
N GLY A 407 -15.39 -11.69 -13.93
CA GLY A 407 -14.86 -10.44 -13.39
C GLY A 407 -15.85 -9.61 -12.57
N VAL A 408 -17.04 -10.12 -12.26
CA VAL A 408 -18.06 -9.39 -11.48
C VAL A 408 -17.86 -9.67 -10.00
N PRO A 409 -17.68 -8.63 -9.15
CA PRO A 409 -17.61 -8.81 -7.71
C PRO A 409 -18.93 -9.25 -7.11
N ILE A 410 -18.89 -10.20 -6.18
CA ILE A 410 -20.06 -10.72 -5.45
C ILE A 410 -19.74 -10.84 -3.96
N VAL A 411 -20.77 -10.80 -3.13
CA VAL A 411 -20.67 -11.16 -1.70
C VAL A 411 -21.53 -12.40 -1.42
N PHE A 412 -21.06 -13.26 -0.53
CA PHE A 412 -21.86 -14.38 -0.02
C PHE A 412 -22.35 -14.08 1.38
N LYS A 413 -23.57 -14.48 1.74
CA LYS A 413 -23.97 -14.48 3.15
C LYS A 413 -23.01 -15.32 3.99
N ASP A 414 -22.68 -14.91 5.20
CA ASP A 414 -21.63 -15.56 6.03
C ASP A 414 -21.98 -16.97 6.56
N ASN A 415 -23.13 -17.51 6.19
CA ASN A 415 -23.47 -18.92 6.39
C ASN A 415 -23.22 -19.80 5.14
N ILE A 416 -22.63 -19.24 4.08
CA ILE A 416 -22.25 -19.94 2.85
C ILE A 416 -20.73 -20.20 2.88
N ASP A 417 -20.34 -21.47 2.81
CA ASP A 417 -18.93 -21.86 2.78
C ASP A 417 -18.22 -21.36 1.50
N ALA A 418 -17.10 -20.66 1.70
CA ALA A 418 -16.12 -20.25 0.68
C ALA A 418 -14.70 -20.33 1.29
N ILE A 419 -13.80 -21.13 0.71
CA ILE A 419 -12.52 -21.56 1.33
C ILE A 419 -11.60 -20.40 1.74
N GLU A 420 -11.57 -19.31 0.99
CA GLU A 420 -10.74 -18.13 1.30
C GLU A 420 -11.22 -17.30 2.50
N LEU A 421 -12.41 -17.57 3.03
CA LEU A 421 -13.08 -16.71 4.01
C LEU A 421 -13.62 -17.51 5.21
N PRO A 422 -13.72 -16.87 6.39
CA PRO A 422 -14.47 -17.43 7.51
C PRO A 422 -15.91 -17.76 7.10
N THR A 423 -16.50 -18.76 7.76
CA THR A 423 -17.95 -18.96 7.73
C THR A 423 -18.42 -19.08 9.17
N THR A 424 -18.86 -17.96 9.73
CA THR A 424 -19.10 -17.82 11.17
C THR A 424 -20.59 -17.96 11.51
N GLY A 425 -21.46 -17.84 10.50
CA GLY A 425 -22.90 -17.73 10.74
C GLY A 425 -23.26 -16.52 11.62
N GLY A 426 -22.38 -15.50 11.68
CA GLY A 426 -22.52 -14.33 12.56
C GLY A 426 -22.10 -14.56 14.01
N SER A 427 -21.69 -15.78 14.40
CA SER A 427 -21.40 -16.11 15.80
C SER A 427 -19.90 -16.07 16.12
N LEU A 428 -19.57 -15.43 17.25
CA LEU A 428 -18.19 -15.42 17.77
C LEU A 428 -17.66 -16.83 18.07
N ALA A 429 -18.55 -17.79 18.35
CA ALA A 429 -18.19 -19.19 18.54
C ALA A 429 -17.53 -19.82 17.29
N LEU A 430 -17.72 -19.22 16.12
CA LEU A 430 -17.23 -19.71 14.83
C LEU A 430 -16.31 -18.69 14.11
N VAL A 431 -15.81 -17.66 14.80
CA VAL A 431 -14.96 -16.62 14.17
C VAL A 431 -13.70 -17.19 13.49
N ASP A 432 -13.16 -18.27 14.05
CA ASP A 432 -12.00 -18.99 13.52
C ASP A 432 -12.37 -20.17 12.63
N HIS A 433 -13.67 -20.43 12.41
CA HIS A 433 -14.11 -21.49 11.52
C HIS A 433 -13.73 -21.15 10.08
N ARG A 434 -12.96 -22.06 9.45
CA ARG A 434 -12.57 -21.99 8.04
C ARG A 434 -13.11 -23.25 7.34
N PRO A 435 -13.95 -23.10 6.31
CA PRO A 435 -14.53 -24.25 5.64
C PRO A 435 -13.46 -25.02 4.85
N ARG A 436 -13.63 -26.34 4.76
CA ARG A 436 -12.71 -27.23 4.03
C ARG A 436 -12.97 -27.29 2.52
N LEU A 437 -14.18 -26.91 2.12
CA LEU A 437 -14.69 -26.99 0.75
C LEU A 437 -15.57 -25.78 0.48
N ASP A 438 -15.61 -25.35 -0.77
CA ASP A 438 -16.62 -24.40 -1.21
C ASP A 438 -18.01 -25.07 -1.19
N SER A 439 -19.02 -24.32 -0.79
CA SER A 439 -20.40 -24.71 -1.08
C SER A 439 -20.62 -24.82 -2.59
N ARG A 440 -21.64 -25.58 -3.02
CA ARG A 440 -21.94 -25.75 -4.46
C ARG A 440 -22.17 -24.42 -5.17
N VAL A 441 -22.80 -23.45 -4.50
CA VAL A 441 -23.03 -22.11 -5.07
C VAL A 441 -21.72 -21.31 -5.17
N ALA A 442 -20.88 -21.33 -4.14
CA ALA A 442 -19.60 -20.64 -4.16
C ALA A 442 -18.68 -21.20 -5.25
N ALA A 443 -18.57 -22.54 -5.33
CA ALA A 443 -17.80 -23.22 -6.37
C ALA A 443 -18.29 -22.86 -7.78
N GLY A 444 -19.62 -22.85 -8.00
CA GLY A 444 -20.22 -22.50 -9.28
C GLY A 444 -19.94 -21.05 -9.71
N MET A 445 -20.08 -20.09 -8.80
CA MET A 445 -19.80 -18.68 -9.10
C MET A 445 -18.32 -18.43 -9.40
N LYS A 446 -17.41 -19.05 -8.62
CA LYS A 446 -15.97 -18.98 -8.88
C LYS A 446 -15.60 -19.63 -10.21
N GLN A 447 -16.18 -20.80 -10.52
CA GLN A 447 -15.98 -21.46 -11.81
C GLN A 447 -16.45 -20.57 -12.98
N GLY A 448 -17.57 -19.87 -12.79
CA GLY A 448 -18.10 -18.86 -13.72
C GLY A 448 -17.27 -17.58 -13.82
N GLY A 449 -16.23 -17.43 -13.01
CA GLY A 449 -15.32 -16.29 -13.05
C GLY A 449 -15.74 -15.09 -12.20
N ALA A 450 -16.72 -15.24 -11.30
CA ALA A 450 -17.04 -14.17 -10.35
C ALA A 450 -15.87 -13.92 -9.40
N VAL A 451 -15.72 -12.67 -8.97
CA VAL A 451 -14.74 -12.27 -7.95
C VAL A 451 -15.44 -12.26 -6.60
N VAL A 452 -15.02 -13.11 -5.67
CA VAL A 452 -15.59 -13.08 -4.32
C VAL A 452 -15.02 -11.88 -3.58
N LEU A 453 -15.85 -10.87 -3.32
CA LEU A 453 -15.48 -9.65 -2.61
C LEU A 453 -15.41 -9.87 -1.09
N GLY A 454 -16.29 -10.71 -0.54
CA GLY A 454 -16.37 -10.92 0.91
C GLY A 454 -17.59 -11.70 1.38
N LYS A 455 -17.80 -11.69 2.70
CA LYS A 455 -18.97 -12.29 3.37
C LYS A 455 -19.87 -11.20 3.95
N ALA A 456 -21.14 -11.22 3.59
CA ALA A 456 -22.17 -10.35 4.12
C ALA A 456 -22.62 -10.77 5.53
N ASN A 457 -22.92 -9.78 6.36
CA ASN A 457 -23.52 -9.93 7.69
C ASN A 457 -24.96 -10.45 7.60
N LEU A 458 -25.48 -10.93 8.72
CA LEU A 458 -26.73 -11.67 8.83
C LEU A 458 -27.26 -11.61 10.26
N ASP A 459 -28.48 -12.10 10.47
CA ASP A 459 -28.89 -12.56 11.80
C ASP A 459 -28.12 -13.82 12.17
N GLU A 460 -27.58 -13.84 13.39
CA GLU A 460 -26.75 -14.95 13.89
C GLU A 460 -27.49 -16.30 13.79
N PHE A 461 -26.77 -17.35 13.38
CA PHE A 461 -27.31 -18.69 13.12
C PHE A 461 -28.53 -18.71 12.18
N PRO A 462 -28.44 -17.98 11.06
CA PRO A 462 -29.57 -17.47 10.28
C PRO A 462 -30.93 -17.33 11.02
N PHE A 463 -30.91 -16.93 12.29
CA PHE A 463 -32.05 -17.00 13.19
C PHE A 463 -32.50 -15.60 13.63
N GLY A 464 -33.64 -15.16 13.10
CA GLY A 464 -34.22 -13.84 13.37
C GLY A 464 -34.41 -13.00 12.12
N ASP A 465 -34.93 -11.79 12.34
CA ASP A 465 -35.25 -10.78 11.33
C ASP A 465 -34.88 -9.35 11.79
N PHE A 466 -33.82 -9.23 12.60
CA PHE A 466 -33.36 -7.96 13.15
C PHE A 466 -32.08 -7.45 12.50
N GLY A 467 -31.37 -8.30 11.76
CA GLY A 467 -30.07 -8.02 11.15
C GLY A 467 -28.95 -7.90 12.19
N ILE A 468 -28.92 -8.73 13.23
CA ILE A 468 -27.94 -8.63 14.33
C ILE A 468 -27.09 -9.89 14.45
N SER A 469 -25.76 -9.72 14.55
CA SER A 469 -24.83 -10.80 14.85
C SER A 469 -23.79 -10.41 15.91
N SER A 470 -23.26 -11.39 16.65
CA SER A 470 -22.18 -11.14 17.62
C SER A 470 -20.86 -10.75 16.97
N VAL A 471 -20.61 -11.17 15.72
CA VAL A 471 -19.39 -10.82 14.97
C VAL A 471 -19.47 -9.40 14.38
N GLY A 472 -20.59 -9.04 13.75
CA GLY A 472 -20.74 -7.79 13.01
C GLY A 472 -21.56 -6.70 13.68
N GLY A 473 -22.28 -7.03 14.75
CA GLY A 473 -23.31 -6.18 15.33
C GLY A 473 -24.52 -6.03 14.40
N THR A 474 -25.26 -4.94 14.60
CA THR A 474 -26.46 -4.58 13.83
C THR A 474 -26.11 -4.10 12.42
N VAL A 475 -26.74 -4.69 11.41
CA VAL A 475 -26.75 -4.21 10.03
C VAL A 475 -27.70 -3.02 9.91
N GLY A 476 -27.22 -1.91 9.38
CA GLY A 476 -28.05 -0.74 9.08
C GLY A 476 -28.86 -0.94 7.79
N ASN A 477 -30.09 -0.43 7.77
CA ASN A 477 -30.92 -0.39 6.56
C ASN A 477 -30.45 0.73 5.63
N ALA A 478 -30.22 0.39 4.35
CA ALA A 478 -29.63 1.28 3.35
C ALA A 478 -30.49 2.53 3.06
N TYR A 479 -31.81 2.45 3.24
CA TYR A 479 -32.74 3.55 3.03
C TYR A 479 -32.87 4.45 4.27
N ASP A 480 -32.90 3.84 5.45
CA ASP A 480 -32.99 4.54 6.73
C ASP A 480 -32.31 3.69 7.83
N PRO A 481 -31.12 4.08 8.31
CA PRO A 481 -30.38 3.34 9.33
C PRO A 481 -31.11 3.16 10.67
N SER A 482 -32.22 3.89 10.91
CA SER A 482 -33.07 3.71 12.10
C SER A 482 -34.07 2.56 11.99
N LEU A 483 -34.26 2.00 10.79
CA LEU A 483 -35.16 0.88 10.53
C LEU A 483 -34.43 -0.47 10.55
N SER A 484 -35.20 -1.54 10.77
CA SER A 484 -34.70 -2.92 10.64
C SER A 484 -34.32 -3.23 9.19
N THR A 485 -33.32 -4.10 9.01
CA THR A 485 -32.97 -4.72 7.72
C THR A 485 -33.80 -5.97 7.41
N ALA A 486 -34.74 -6.32 8.30
CA ALA A 486 -35.37 -7.64 8.35
C ALA A 486 -34.30 -8.73 8.47
N GLY A 487 -34.56 -9.94 7.99
CA GLY A 487 -33.55 -10.99 8.00
C GLY A 487 -33.99 -12.34 7.45
N SER A 488 -33.17 -13.39 7.59
CA SER A 488 -31.84 -13.33 8.21
C SER A 488 -30.74 -12.78 7.29
N SER A 489 -31.07 -12.36 6.06
CA SER A 489 -30.11 -11.92 5.03
C SER A 489 -29.91 -10.40 4.97
N GLY A 490 -30.02 -9.70 6.10
CA GLY A 490 -29.97 -8.24 6.18
C GLY A 490 -28.72 -7.64 5.53
N GLY A 491 -27.52 -8.16 5.85
CA GLY A 491 -26.28 -7.64 5.27
C GLY A 491 -26.16 -7.87 3.76
N SER A 492 -26.70 -8.97 3.23
CA SER A 492 -26.72 -9.21 1.78
C SER A 492 -27.64 -8.22 1.06
N ALA A 493 -28.80 -7.91 1.65
CA ALA A 493 -29.73 -6.92 1.10
C ALA A 493 -29.13 -5.51 1.14
N THR A 494 -28.58 -5.10 2.29
CA THR A 494 -27.92 -3.79 2.47
C THR A 494 -26.68 -3.63 1.60
N ALA A 495 -25.90 -4.68 1.32
CA ALA A 495 -24.73 -4.56 0.47
C ALA A 495 -25.08 -4.33 -1.02
N VAL A 496 -26.28 -4.73 -1.45
CA VAL A 496 -26.77 -4.56 -2.83
C VAL A 496 -27.50 -3.23 -3.01
N ALA A 497 -28.30 -2.82 -2.02
CA ALA A 497 -29.00 -1.52 -1.99
C ALA A 497 -28.02 -0.36 -1.75
#